data_AF-A0AAD7E3F9-F1
#
_entry.id   AF-A0AAD7E3F9-F1
#
_cell.length_a   1.000
_cell.length_b   1.000
_cell.length_c   1.000
_cell.angle_alpha   90.00
_cell.angle_beta   90.00
_cell.angle_gamma   90.00
#
_symmetry.space_group_name_H-M   'P 1'
#
loop_
_entity.id
_entity.type
_entity.pdbx_description
1 polymer ?
#
loop_
_entity_poly.entity_id
_entity_poly.type
_entity_poly.pdbx_seq_one_letter_code
_entity_poly.pdbx_strand_id
1 'polypeptide(L)'
;MAEESMIPSLSSAGIGSRFVSQDDLDTAKARRDEQWKAAYARIGMEPPPQQQEDFSDGRSLAEKLAANKIKKQEEWEERTKLANQFRALEEDEVMFLDSVREKLEAEERQRKEQDGEEVQNFREAVAARTSAMNNPPPLASNLAAAPTISTPSKPAPAPARKKGLLKGVVVKKKAKPTTATRDDTNTKDNEEDEQPDTKRRRISES
;
A
#
# COMPACT_ATOMS: atom_id res chain seq x y z
N MET A 1 4.06 -1.99 -30.68
CA MET A 1 5.08 -1.44 -31.60
C MET A 1 6.06 -0.67 -30.73
N ALA A 2 7.29 -1.18 -30.60
CA ALA A 2 8.33 -0.54 -29.81
C ALA A 2 8.96 0.56 -30.66
N GLU A 3 8.85 1.81 -30.20
CA GLU A 3 9.63 2.94 -30.70
C GLU A 3 11.06 2.77 -30.13
N GLU A 4 11.90 2.01 -30.85
CA GLU A 4 13.33 1.95 -30.56
C GLU A 4 13.94 3.32 -30.84
N SER A 5 14.41 3.97 -29.78
CA SER A 5 15.17 5.20 -29.82
C SER A 5 16.39 5.01 -30.72
N MET A 6 16.33 5.61 -31.89
CA MET A 6 17.38 5.64 -32.89
C MET A 6 18.50 6.58 -32.43
N ILE A 7 19.20 6.21 -31.36
CA ILE A 7 20.35 6.96 -30.86
C ILE A 7 21.52 6.68 -31.84
N PRO A 8 22.06 7.67 -32.55
CA PRO A 8 23.13 7.43 -33.52
C PRO A 8 24.37 6.88 -32.81
N SER A 9 24.78 5.65 -33.14
CA SER A 9 25.95 4.99 -32.56
C SER A 9 27.20 5.87 -32.75
N LEU A 10 27.86 6.21 -31.64
CA LEU A 10 28.98 7.14 -31.62
C LEU A 10 30.27 6.56 -32.27
N SER A 11 30.31 5.24 -32.50
CA SER A 11 31.52 4.52 -32.96
C SER A 11 31.60 4.26 -34.47
N SER A 12 30.49 4.37 -35.22
CA SER A 12 30.43 3.89 -36.60
C SER A 12 30.76 4.93 -37.68
N ALA A 13 30.78 6.22 -37.36
CA ALA A 13 30.98 7.30 -38.33
C ALA A 13 32.23 8.10 -37.99
N GLY A 14 33.08 8.34 -39.01
CA GLY A 14 34.29 9.15 -38.88
C GLY A 14 33.99 10.53 -38.31
N ILE A 15 34.89 11.02 -37.46
CA ILE A 15 34.73 12.22 -36.63
C ILE A 15 34.23 13.45 -37.43
N GLY A 16 34.67 13.62 -38.69
CA GLY A 16 34.25 14.73 -39.57
C GLY A 16 32.77 14.71 -40.00
N SER A 17 32.13 13.55 -40.08
CA SER A 17 30.70 13.46 -40.41
C SER A 17 29.78 13.80 -39.23
N ARG A 18 30.35 13.98 -38.04
CA ARG A 18 29.61 14.24 -36.79
C ARG A 18 29.50 15.73 -36.47
N PHE A 19 30.27 16.57 -37.18
CA PHE A 19 30.23 18.01 -37.05
C PHE A 19 29.35 18.59 -38.15
N VAL A 20 28.39 19.40 -37.75
CA VAL A 20 27.57 20.21 -38.65
C VAL A 20 28.14 21.62 -38.61
N SER A 21 28.25 22.26 -39.77
CA SER A 21 28.71 23.66 -39.82
C SER A 21 27.66 24.58 -39.19
N GLN A 22 28.10 25.73 -38.68
CA GLN A 22 27.18 26.72 -38.13
C GLN A 22 26.14 27.15 -39.18
N ASP A 23 26.59 27.34 -40.43
CA ASP A 23 25.71 27.72 -41.55
C ASP A 23 24.66 26.65 -41.87
N ASP A 24 25.03 25.37 -41.81
CA ASP A 24 24.08 24.26 -42.01
C ASP A 24 23.01 24.22 -40.90
N LEU A 25 23.38 24.53 -39.65
CA LEU A 25 22.43 24.63 -38.54
C LEU A 25 21.49 25.83 -38.73
N ASP A 26 22.03 26.99 -39.11
CA ASP A 26 21.24 28.20 -39.28
C ASP A 26 20.26 28.09 -40.45
N THR A 27 20.68 27.47 -41.57
CA THR A 27 19.77 27.18 -42.69
C THR A 27 18.72 26.13 -42.34
N ALA A 28 19.06 25.11 -41.54
CA ALA A 28 18.09 24.13 -41.05
C ALA A 28 17.07 24.75 -40.10
N LYS A 29 17.51 25.63 -39.19
CA LYS A 29 16.62 26.41 -38.31
C LYS A 29 15.68 27.31 -39.13
N ALA A 30 16.22 28.06 -40.10
CA ALA A 30 15.41 28.92 -40.97
C ALA A 30 14.34 28.16 -41.74
N ARG A 31 14.69 27.02 -42.37
CA ARG A 31 13.71 26.16 -43.06
C ARG A 31 12.62 25.65 -42.12
N ARG A 32 12.98 25.30 -40.89
CA ARG A 32 12.02 24.84 -39.87
C ARG A 32 11.08 25.96 -39.45
N ASP A 33 11.60 27.16 -39.26
CA ASP A 33 10.83 28.34 -38.89
C ASP A 33 9.87 28.77 -40.02
N GLU A 34 10.31 28.73 -41.27
CA GLU A 34 9.46 28.99 -42.44
C GLU A 34 8.32 27.99 -42.54
N GLN A 35 8.61 26.69 -42.39
CA GLN A 35 7.58 25.65 -42.38
C GLN A 35 6.60 25.82 -41.22
N TRP A 36 7.09 26.20 -40.05
CA TRP A 36 6.26 26.45 -38.87
C TRP A 36 5.34 27.66 -39.07
N LYS A 37 5.88 28.78 -39.57
CA LYS A 37 5.10 29.97 -39.95
C LYS A 37 4.06 29.65 -41.02
N ALA A 38 4.43 28.87 -42.04
CA ALA A 38 3.51 28.44 -43.10
C ALA A 38 2.39 27.53 -42.57
N ALA A 39 2.69 26.64 -41.62
CA ALA A 39 1.68 25.78 -40.97
C ALA A 39 0.66 26.60 -40.17
N TYR A 40 1.12 27.62 -39.42
CA TYR A 40 0.26 28.53 -38.67
C TYR A 40 -0.56 29.44 -39.58
N ALA A 41 0.04 29.98 -40.64
CA ALA A 41 -0.67 30.75 -41.67
C ALA A 41 -1.79 29.93 -42.34
N ARG A 42 -1.57 28.63 -42.57
CA ARG A 42 -2.61 27.72 -43.09
C ARG A 42 -3.77 27.50 -42.11
N ILE A 43 -3.49 27.52 -40.81
CA ILE A 43 -4.50 27.37 -39.75
C ILE A 43 -5.23 28.71 -39.48
N GLY A 44 -4.72 29.82 -40.01
CA GLY A 44 -5.30 31.16 -39.83
C GLY A 44 -5.05 31.76 -38.45
N MET A 45 -4.07 31.24 -37.71
CA MET A 45 -3.62 31.78 -36.42
C MET A 45 -2.20 32.34 -36.55
N GLU A 46 -1.91 33.40 -35.80
CA GLU A 46 -0.55 33.93 -35.71
C GLU A 46 0.35 32.94 -34.94
N PRO A 47 1.57 32.65 -35.44
CA PRO A 47 2.54 31.86 -34.69
C PRO A 47 2.79 32.51 -33.33
N PRO A 48 2.77 31.74 -32.22
CA PRO A 48 3.19 32.24 -30.92
C PRO A 48 4.60 32.87 -31.01
N PRO A 49 4.87 33.94 -30.26
CA PRO A 49 6.18 34.58 -30.27
C PRO A 49 7.25 33.53 -29.98
N GLN A 50 8.27 33.48 -30.85
CA GLN A 50 9.41 32.58 -30.66
C GLN A 50 10.00 32.83 -29.27
N GLN A 51 10.02 31.79 -28.45
CA GLN A 51 10.72 31.81 -27.18
C GLN A 51 12.17 32.15 -27.50
N GLN A 52 12.63 33.31 -27.04
CA GLN A 52 14.00 33.75 -27.23
C GLN A 52 14.92 32.64 -26.73
N GLU A 53 15.88 32.20 -27.56
CA GLU A 53 16.87 31.23 -27.12
C GLU A 53 17.47 31.74 -25.82
N ASP A 54 17.24 30.99 -24.74
CA ASP A 54 17.53 31.44 -23.38
C ASP A 54 18.95 31.99 -23.33
N PHE A 55 19.07 33.25 -22.92
CA PHE A 55 20.32 33.94 -22.70
C PHE A 55 21.27 32.98 -22.00
N SER A 56 22.40 32.65 -22.65
CA SER A 56 23.34 31.68 -22.11
C SER A 56 23.71 32.08 -20.70
N ASP A 57 23.20 31.33 -19.74
CA ASP A 57 23.42 31.56 -18.32
C ASP A 57 24.93 31.61 -18.09
N GLY A 58 25.41 32.78 -17.64
CA GLY A 58 26.83 33.09 -17.46
C GLY A 58 27.50 32.27 -16.37
N ARG A 59 26.74 31.44 -15.65
CA ARG A 59 27.26 30.45 -14.73
C ARG A 59 28.08 29.38 -15.45
N SER A 60 29.18 28.99 -14.80
CA SER A 60 30.03 27.91 -15.30
C SER A 60 29.25 26.58 -15.36
N LEU A 61 29.63 25.69 -16.28
CA LEU A 61 29.06 24.34 -16.34
C LEU A 61 29.17 23.61 -15.00
N ALA A 62 30.25 23.85 -14.25
CA ALA A 62 30.45 23.28 -12.92
C ALA A 62 29.34 23.72 -11.94
N GLU A 63 28.97 25.00 -11.96
CA GLU A 63 27.91 25.55 -11.12
C GLU A 63 26.55 24.98 -11.52
N LYS A 64 26.29 24.83 -12.82
CA LYS A 64 25.07 24.18 -13.34
C LYS A 64 24.97 22.72 -12.88
N LEU A 65 26.06 21.96 -12.95
CA LEU A 65 26.09 20.57 -12.50
C LEU A 65 25.94 20.47 -10.97
N ALA A 66 26.55 21.37 -10.21
CA ALA A 66 26.39 21.44 -8.77
C ALA A 66 24.93 21.74 -8.39
N ALA A 67 24.30 22.73 -9.03
CA ALA A 67 22.89 23.06 -8.80
C ALA A 67 21.96 21.87 -9.12
N ASN A 68 22.23 21.12 -10.19
CA ASN A 68 21.45 19.91 -10.51
C ASN A 68 21.61 18.82 -9.45
N LYS A 69 22.83 18.63 -8.94
CA LYS A 69 23.08 17.65 -7.85
C LYS A 69 22.37 18.06 -6.57
N ILE A 70 22.50 19.33 -6.18
CA ILE A 70 21.86 19.88 -4.99
C ILE A 70 20.35 19.76 -5.11
N LYS A 71 19.75 20.19 -6.23
CA LYS A 71 18.31 20.05 -6.47
C LYS A 71 17.84 18.61 -6.33
N LYS A 72 18.56 17.66 -6.93
CA LYS A 72 18.22 16.23 -6.81
C LYS A 72 18.35 15.72 -5.38
N GLN A 73 19.36 16.18 -4.64
CA GLN A 73 19.58 15.82 -3.26
C GLN A 73 18.48 16.39 -2.37
N GLU A 74 18.12 17.67 -2.53
CA GLU A 74 17.04 18.35 -1.82
C GLU A 74 15.70 17.65 -2.09
N GLU A 75 15.36 17.33 -3.34
CA GLU A 75 14.14 16.58 -3.68
C GLU A 75 14.12 15.18 -3.02
N TRP A 76 15.27 14.52 -2.94
CA TRP A 76 15.38 13.21 -2.28
C TRP A 76 15.22 13.34 -0.77
N GLU A 77 15.87 14.33 -0.18
CA GLU A 77 15.79 14.63 1.26
C GLU A 77 14.37 15.02 1.62
N GLU A 78 13.69 15.89 0.87
CA GLU A 78 12.30 16.28 1.09
C GLU A 78 11.35 15.09 1.04
N ARG A 79 11.49 14.20 0.06
CA ARG A 79 10.64 12.98 -0.02
C ARG A 79 10.91 12.01 1.12
N THR A 80 12.17 11.92 1.55
CA THR A 80 12.58 11.01 2.63
C THR A 80 12.32 11.61 4.02
N LYS A 81 12.17 12.94 4.10
CA LYS A 81 11.94 13.66 5.34
C LYS A 81 10.62 13.24 5.96
N LEU A 82 10.69 12.72 7.18
CA LEU A 82 9.51 12.30 7.96
C LEU A 82 8.50 13.45 8.15
N ALA A 83 8.97 14.70 8.18
CA ALA A 83 8.12 15.87 8.30
C ALA A 83 7.10 16.01 7.14
N ASN A 84 7.43 15.51 5.95
CA ASN A 84 6.52 15.54 4.80
C ASN A 84 5.62 14.29 4.74
N GLN A 85 5.92 13.24 5.50
CA GLN A 85 5.13 12.01 5.53
C GLN A 85 3.89 12.14 6.42
N PHE A 86 3.98 12.95 7.47
CA PHE A 86 2.89 13.16 8.41
C PHE A 86 2.39 14.59 8.31
N ARG A 87 1.13 14.73 7.90
CA ARG A 87 0.37 15.98 8.02
C ARG A 87 -0.66 15.84 9.15
N ALA A 88 -1.12 16.97 9.67
CA ALA A 88 -2.31 16.97 10.53
C ALA A 88 -3.51 16.43 9.74
N LEU A 89 -4.43 15.74 10.43
CA LEU A 89 -5.70 15.34 9.83
C LEU A 89 -6.57 16.57 9.63
N GLU A 90 -7.28 16.61 8.51
CA GLU A 90 -8.29 17.63 8.24
C GLU A 90 -9.56 17.36 9.06
N GLU A 91 -10.40 18.38 9.29
CA GLU A 91 -11.61 18.25 10.12
C GLU A 91 -12.55 17.15 9.59
N ASP A 92 -12.75 17.09 8.28
CA ASP A 92 -13.56 16.06 7.62
C ASP A 92 -12.98 14.65 7.78
N GLU A 93 -11.65 14.51 7.81
CA GLU A 93 -10.97 13.22 8.02
C GLU A 93 -11.16 12.74 9.46
N VAL A 94 -11.11 13.64 10.43
CA VAL A 94 -11.41 13.32 11.85
C VAL A 94 -12.86 12.86 11.98
N MET A 95 -13.81 13.61 11.40
CA MET A 95 -15.23 13.24 11.43
C MET A 95 -15.49 11.89 10.75
N PHE A 96 -14.77 11.59 9.66
CA PHE A 96 -14.84 10.28 9.03
C PHE A 96 -14.37 9.16 9.97
N LEU A 97 -13.23 9.33 10.65
CA LEU A 97 -12.73 8.31 11.60
C LEU A 97 -13.68 8.11 12.78
N ASP A 98 -14.29 9.17 13.28
CA ASP A 98 -15.31 9.07 14.33
C ASP A 98 -16.54 8.31 13.83
N SER A 99 -17.00 8.57 12.60
CA SER A 99 -18.12 7.82 12.00
C SER A 99 -17.82 6.33 11.81
N VAL A 100 -16.57 5.98 11.44
CA VAL A 100 -16.12 4.59 11.30
C VAL A 100 -16.11 3.91 12.66
N ARG A 101 -15.63 4.62 13.69
CA ARG A 101 -15.58 4.12 15.06
C ARG A 101 -16.99 3.90 15.62
N GLU A 102 -17.89 4.87 15.44
CA GLU A 102 -19.30 4.74 15.83
C GLU A 102 -19.96 3.55 15.14
N LYS A 103 -19.72 3.37 13.84
CA LYS A 103 -20.27 2.24 13.09
C LYS A 103 -19.79 0.89 13.63
N LEU A 104 -18.50 0.76 13.94
CA LEU A 104 -17.94 -0.46 14.53
C LEU A 104 -18.52 -0.74 15.92
N GLU A 105 -18.63 0.29 16.76
CA GLU A 105 -19.22 0.16 18.09
C GLU A 105 -20.72 -0.19 18.03
N ALA A 106 -21.45 0.36 17.06
CA ALA A 106 -22.85 0.04 16.83
C ALA A 106 -23.04 -1.41 16.37
N GLU A 107 -22.18 -1.91 15.47
CA GLU A 107 -22.21 -3.30 15.02
C GLU A 107 -21.85 -4.27 16.16
N GLU A 108 -20.83 -3.95 16.96
CA GLU A 108 -20.49 -4.74 18.15
C GLU A 108 -21.63 -4.74 19.17
N ARG A 109 -22.24 -3.57 19.43
CA ARG A 109 -23.37 -3.45 20.35
C ARG A 109 -24.55 -4.27 19.88
N GLN A 110 -24.92 -4.18 18.60
CA GLN A 110 -26.01 -4.96 18.03
C GLN A 110 -25.74 -6.46 18.15
N ARG A 111 -24.51 -6.90 17.87
CA ARG A 111 -24.12 -8.30 18.05
C ARG A 111 -24.25 -8.75 19.50
N LYS A 112 -23.79 -7.93 20.44
CA LYS A 112 -23.87 -8.21 21.88
C LYS A 112 -25.32 -8.25 22.38
N GLU A 113 -26.19 -7.39 21.85
CA GLU A 113 -27.62 -7.38 22.14
C GLU A 113 -28.28 -8.67 21.65
N GLN A 114 -28.03 -9.07 20.40
CA GLN A 114 -28.53 -10.34 19.83
C GLN A 114 -28.05 -11.54 20.65
N ASP A 115 -26.74 -11.64 20.93
CA ASP A 115 -26.17 -12.70 21.75
C ASP A 115 -26.81 -12.71 23.17
N GLY A 116 -27.07 -11.52 23.73
CA GLY A 116 -27.70 -11.33 25.03
C GLY A 116 -29.16 -11.77 25.07
N GLU A 117 -29.93 -11.49 24.03
CA GLU A 117 -31.33 -11.92 23.87
C GLU A 117 -31.41 -13.44 23.71
N GLU A 118 -30.55 -14.06 22.90
CA GLU A 118 -30.50 -15.51 22.74
C GLU A 118 -30.21 -16.23 24.06
N VAL A 119 -29.26 -15.71 24.85
CA VAL A 119 -28.92 -16.25 26.17
C VAL A 119 -30.08 -16.06 27.16
N GLN A 120 -30.75 -14.92 27.14
CA GLN A 120 -31.92 -14.67 27.99
C GLN A 120 -33.07 -15.62 27.67
N ASN A 121 -33.43 -15.75 26.39
CA ASN A 121 -34.47 -16.68 25.92
C ASN A 121 -34.15 -18.13 26.30
N PHE A 122 -32.88 -18.55 26.20
CA PHE A 122 -32.47 -19.88 26.65
C PHE A 122 -32.64 -20.06 28.16
N ARG A 123 -32.25 -19.08 28.97
CA ARG A 123 -32.43 -19.12 30.44
C ARG A 123 -33.90 -19.21 30.81
N GLU A 124 -34.75 -18.44 30.15
CA GLU A 124 -36.20 -18.48 30.34
C GLU A 124 -36.79 -19.83 29.95
N ALA A 125 -36.43 -20.38 28.79
CA ALA A 125 -36.90 -21.69 28.35
C ALA A 125 -36.45 -22.82 29.28
N VAL A 126 -35.21 -22.77 29.79
CA VAL A 126 -34.72 -23.72 30.79
C VAL A 126 -35.51 -23.57 32.10
N ALA A 127 -35.74 -22.34 32.58
CA ALA A 127 -36.53 -22.08 33.78
C ALA A 127 -37.99 -22.54 33.64
N ALA A 128 -38.62 -22.31 32.48
CA ALA A 128 -39.95 -22.79 32.17
C ALA A 128 -40.01 -24.32 32.14
N ARG A 129 -39.00 -24.98 31.57
CA ARG A 129 -38.92 -26.44 31.54
C ARG A 129 -38.69 -27.04 32.93
N THR A 130 -37.82 -26.46 33.75
CA THR A 130 -37.56 -26.94 35.12
C THR A 130 -38.75 -26.69 36.03
N SER A 131 -39.42 -25.55 35.91
CA SER A 131 -40.66 -25.27 36.65
C SER A 131 -41.81 -26.20 36.24
N ALA A 132 -42.00 -26.48 34.94
CA ALA A 132 -42.98 -27.45 34.47
C ALA A 132 -42.68 -28.89 34.97
N MET A 133 -41.40 -29.24 35.13
CA MET A 133 -41.00 -30.54 35.69
C MET A 133 -41.25 -30.62 37.21
N ASN A 134 -41.02 -29.51 37.93
CA ASN A 134 -41.14 -29.46 39.39
C ASN A 134 -42.57 -29.20 39.88
N ASN A 135 -43.44 -28.62 39.04
CA ASN A 135 -44.83 -28.32 39.36
C ASN A 135 -45.73 -28.73 38.17
N PRO A 136 -46.10 -30.02 38.06
CA PRO A 136 -46.91 -30.48 36.94
C PRO A 136 -48.29 -29.79 36.96
N PRO A 137 -48.78 -29.29 35.81
CA PRO A 137 -50.14 -28.75 35.74
C PRO A 137 -51.16 -29.83 36.14
N PRO A 138 -52.26 -29.47 36.81
CA PRO A 138 -53.31 -30.43 37.14
C PRO A 138 -53.82 -31.06 35.83
N LEU A 139 -53.69 -32.38 35.70
CA LEU A 139 -54.18 -33.13 34.55
C LEU A 139 -55.69 -32.87 34.42
N ALA A 140 -56.09 -32.08 33.42
CA ALA A 140 -57.44 -32.09 32.92
C ALA A 140 -57.66 -33.44 32.20
N SER A 141 -58.33 -34.35 32.89
CA SER A 141 -58.67 -35.69 32.45
C SER A 141 -59.72 -35.65 31.32
N ASN A 142 -59.29 -35.50 30.08
CA ASN A 142 -60.09 -35.93 28.93
C ASN A 142 -59.41 -37.14 28.30
N LEU A 143 -59.92 -38.33 28.63
CA LEU A 143 -59.57 -39.58 27.98
C LEU A 143 -60.14 -39.57 26.55
N ALA A 144 -59.26 -39.60 25.54
CA ALA A 144 -59.61 -40.02 24.19
C ALA A 144 -58.47 -40.88 23.62
N ALA A 145 -58.71 -42.20 23.66
CA ALA A 145 -58.21 -43.29 22.83
C ALA A 145 -56.81 -43.19 22.19
N ALA A 146 -55.92 -44.08 22.64
CA ALA A 146 -54.69 -44.46 21.94
C ALA A 146 -54.97 -45.33 20.70
N PRO A 147 -54.14 -45.25 19.64
CA PRO A 147 -53.97 -46.35 18.71
C PRO A 147 -52.65 -47.10 18.95
N THR A 148 -52.74 -48.38 18.67
CA THR A 148 -51.83 -49.48 18.94
C THR A 148 -50.57 -49.47 18.07
N ILE A 149 -49.48 -49.93 18.69
CA ILE A 149 -48.16 -50.18 18.10
C ILE A 149 -48.25 -51.37 17.13
N SER A 150 -47.69 -51.22 15.93
CA SER A 150 -47.22 -52.35 15.12
C SER A 150 -45.83 -52.07 14.54
N THR A 151 -44.92 -52.98 14.79
CA THR A 151 -43.65 -53.25 14.07
C THR A 151 -43.67 -54.76 13.74
N PRO A 152 -42.93 -55.33 12.76
CA PRO A 152 -41.54 -54.99 12.42
C PRO A 152 -41.09 -55.21 10.94
N SER A 153 -39.94 -54.62 10.57
CA SER A 153 -38.96 -55.22 9.62
C SER A 153 -37.63 -54.44 9.65
N LYS A 154 -36.51 -55.15 9.47
CA LYS A 154 -35.09 -54.77 9.66
C LYS A 154 -34.33 -54.98 8.31
N PRO A 155 -33.02 -54.68 8.15
CA PRO A 155 -32.27 -53.41 8.06
C PRO A 155 -31.54 -53.19 6.70
N ALA A 156 -30.93 -52.00 6.48
CA ALA A 156 -29.72 -51.82 5.62
C ALA A 156 -29.00 -50.47 5.92
N PRO A 157 -27.69 -50.32 5.60
CA PRO A 157 -26.74 -49.50 6.37
C PRO A 157 -26.46 -48.07 5.85
N ALA A 158 -25.81 -47.28 6.72
CA ALA A 158 -25.46 -45.86 6.61
C ALA A 158 -24.57 -45.46 5.41
N PRO A 159 -24.35 -44.14 5.21
CA PRO A 159 -23.00 -43.66 5.53
C PRO A 159 -22.94 -42.31 6.28
N ALA A 160 -21.97 -42.24 7.18
CA ALA A 160 -21.60 -41.11 8.01
C ALA A 160 -21.04 -39.91 7.20
N ARG A 161 -21.37 -38.68 7.63
CA ARG A 161 -20.72 -37.45 7.18
C ARG A 161 -20.02 -36.72 8.34
N LYS A 162 -18.77 -37.14 8.53
CA LYS A 162 -17.53 -36.42 8.85
C LYS A 162 -17.63 -35.10 9.65
N LYS A 163 -17.19 -35.17 10.92
CA LYS A 163 -16.75 -34.02 11.72
C LYS A 163 -15.49 -33.42 11.10
N GLY A 164 -15.53 -32.14 10.74
CA GLY A 164 -14.37 -31.38 10.24
C GLY A 164 -13.40 -31.09 11.37
N LEU A 165 -12.28 -31.81 11.38
CA LEU A 165 -11.15 -31.60 12.27
C LEU A 165 -10.45 -30.28 11.89
N LEU A 166 -10.29 -29.41 12.88
CA LEU A 166 -9.54 -28.15 12.84
C LEU A 166 -8.17 -28.40 12.16
N LYS A 167 -8.00 -27.90 10.94
CA LYS A 167 -6.73 -27.97 10.22
C LYS A 167 -5.83 -26.86 10.74
N GLY A 168 -4.65 -27.29 11.21
CA GLY A 168 -3.72 -26.52 12.01
C GLY A 168 -3.24 -25.19 11.44
N VAL A 169 -2.99 -24.27 12.36
CA VAL A 169 -2.19 -23.07 12.15
C VAL A 169 -0.71 -23.47 12.17
N VAL A 170 0.02 -23.18 11.09
CA VAL A 170 1.49 -23.31 11.02
C VAL A 170 2.09 -21.92 11.16
N VAL A 171 2.87 -21.69 12.23
CA VAL A 171 3.66 -20.47 12.41
C VAL A 171 5.03 -20.66 11.75
N LYS A 172 5.37 -19.79 10.78
CA LYS A 172 6.68 -19.76 10.12
C LYS A 172 7.63 -18.82 10.86
N LYS A 173 8.56 -19.38 11.64
CA LYS A 173 9.73 -18.69 12.18
C LYS A 173 10.80 -18.56 11.08
N LYS A 174 11.16 -17.33 10.68
CA LYS A 174 12.37 -17.08 9.86
C LYS A 174 13.56 -16.77 10.76
N ALA A 175 14.64 -17.47 10.47
CA ALA A 175 15.93 -17.41 11.13
C ALA A 175 16.77 -16.22 10.64
N LYS A 176 17.69 -15.83 11.53
CA LYS A 176 18.74 -14.82 11.39
C LYS A 176 19.82 -15.29 10.40
N PRO A 177 20.31 -14.45 9.47
CA PRO A 177 21.47 -14.80 8.66
C PRO A 177 22.77 -14.57 9.44
N THR A 178 23.53 -15.64 9.61
CA THR A 178 24.95 -15.65 9.97
C THR A 178 25.77 -15.75 8.68
N THR A 179 26.63 -14.79 8.41
CA THR A 179 27.72 -14.94 7.43
C THR A 179 29.02 -14.52 8.09
N ALA A 180 29.88 -15.51 8.33
CA ALA A 180 31.27 -15.34 8.71
C ALA A 180 32.14 -15.43 7.44
N THR A 181 32.87 -14.33 7.18
CA THR A 181 34.26 -14.19 6.70
C THR A 181 34.85 -15.17 5.69
N ARG A 182 35.39 -14.62 4.60
CA ARG A 182 36.75 -14.86 4.10
C ARG A 182 37.34 -13.60 3.46
N ASP A 183 38.57 -13.28 3.89
CA ASP A 183 39.44 -12.16 3.52
C ASP A 183 39.90 -12.18 2.05
N ASP A 184 40.10 -10.99 1.47
CA ASP A 184 41.40 -10.63 0.88
C ASP A 184 41.64 -9.11 0.95
N THR A 185 42.91 -8.80 1.14
CA THR A 185 43.58 -7.56 1.50
C THR A 185 43.69 -6.53 0.37
N ASN A 186 43.47 -5.25 0.66
CA ASN A 186 44.35 -4.18 0.16
C ASN A 186 44.18 -2.86 0.94
N THR A 187 45.31 -2.35 1.39
CA THR A 187 45.57 -1.13 2.15
C THR A 187 45.30 0.14 1.35
N LYS A 188 44.63 1.13 1.94
CA LYS A 188 45.06 2.54 1.93
C LYS A 188 44.28 3.42 2.90
N ASP A 189 45.07 4.21 3.61
CA ASP A 189 44.76 5.09 4.73
C ASP A 189 43.86 6.26 4.33
N ASN A 190 42.95 6.63 5.24
CA ASN A 190 42.66 8.02 5.60
C ASN A 190 41.82 8.04 6.89
N GLU A 191 42.46 8.47 7.97
CA GLU A 191 41.82 8.92 9.20
C GLU A 191 41.28 10.34 8.99
N GLU A 192 40.06 10.60 9.47
CA GLU A 192 39.63 11.79 10.22
C GLU A 192 38.10 11.89 10.15
N ASP A 193 37.41 11.32 11.13
CA ASP A 193 36.13 11.84 11.61
C ASP A 193 35.93 11.40 13.07
N GLU A 194 36.25 12.32 13.97
CA GLU A 194 36.16 12.19 15.42
C GLU A 194 34.81 12.77 15.88
N GLN A 195 33.85 11.91 16.27
CA GLN A 195 32.86 12.22 17.33
C GLN A 195 32.31 10.92 17.96
N PRO A 196 32.50 10.67 19.27
CA PRO A 196 31.80 9.58 19.96
C PRO A 196 30.59 10.07 20.79
N ASP A 197 29.44 9.47 20.45
CA ASP A 197 28.40 8.91 21.32
C ASP A 197 27.86 9.68 22.53
N THR A 198 26.64 10.20 22.37
CA THR A 198 25.78 10.62 23.48
C THR A 198 25.30 9.41 24.29
N LYS A 199 25.87 9.25 25.49
CA LYS A 199 25.46 8.30 26.54
C LYS A 199 23.96 8.39 26.86
N ARG A 200 23.24 7.27 26.67
CA ARG A 200 21.90 7.02 27.25
C ARG A 200 22.01 6.97 28.78
N ARG A 201 21.41 7.96 29.47
CA ARG A 201 21.19 7.93 30.92
C ARG A 201 19.96 7.04 31.21
N ARG A 202 20.18 5.84 31.77
CA ARG A 202 19.11 5.07 32.43
C ARG A 202 18.67 5.85 33.67
N ILE A 203 17.37 6.09 33.81
CA ILE A 203 16.76 6.48 35.08
C ILE A 203 16.31 5.19 35.76
N SER A 204 16.82 4.94 36.96
CA SER A 204 16.33 3.92 37.89
C SER A 204 15.36 4.61 38.83
N GLU A 205 14.12 4.16 38.85
CA GLU A 205 13.08 4.59 39.77
C GLU A 205 13.24 3.82 41.09
N SER A 206 13.07 4.51 42.22
CA SER A 206 12.93 3.96 43.57
C SER A 206 11.60 4.39 44.14
#